data_AF-A0A1J5SJX5-F1
#
_entry.id   AF-A0A1J5SJX5-F1
#
_cell.length_a   1.000
_cell.length_b   1.000
_cell.length_c   1.000
_cell.angle_alpha   90.00
_cell.angle_beta   90.00
_cell.angle_gamma   90.00
#
_symmetry.space_group_name_H-M   'P 1'
#
loop_
_entity.id
_entity.type
_entity.pdbx_description
1 polymer ?
#
loop_
_entity_poly.entity_id
_entity_poly.type
_entity_poly.pdbx_seq_one_letter_code
_entity_poly.pdbx_strand_id
1 'polypeptide(L)'
;MNSRYVSGVVAVLAGMALNFSGDWLLGVRIEIFSGISTFSFAWMVDIFLVPFIVGLVVARIFGKGSKWLACLPPLFVRSLSYAYLYHSDPQGDFFLKLHLHYWGPCVILAVEAANIGGILGEVLMGVYRRDKSVTNQTQLSPESSLSEE
;
A
#
# COMPACT_ATOMS: atom_id res chain seq x y z
N MET A 1 -17.73 12.36 -14.12
CA MET A 1 -16.89 12.21 -12.91
C MET A 1 -15.43 12.09 -13.33
N ASN A 2 -14.51 12.80 -12.68
CA ASN A 2 -13.09 12.78 -13.02
C ASN A 2 -12.53 11.35 -12.92
N SER A 3 -12.13 10.76 -14.05
CA SER A 3 -11.69 9.36 -14.19
C SER A 3 -10.63 8.94 -13.15
N ARG A 4 -9.78 9.88 -12.73
CA ARG A 4 -8.74 9.64 -11.72
C ARG A 4 -9.28 9.35 -10.33
N TYR A 5 -10.36 10.00 -9.89
CA TYR A 5 -10.95 9.73 -8.57
C TYR A 5 -11.61 8.34 -8.55
N VAL A 6 -12.28 7.97 -9.64
CA VAL A 6 -12.89 6.63 -9.77
C VAL A 6 -11.80 5.56 -9.75
N SER A 7 -10.71 5.74 -10.50
CA SER A 7 -9.56 4.83 -10.45
C SER A 7 -8.93 4.74 -9.05
N GLY A 8 -8.81 5.85 -8.33
CA GLY A 8 -8.31 5.86 -6.96
C GLY A 8 -9.20 5.09 -5.99
N VAL A 9 -10.52 5.31 -6.03
CA VAL A 9 -11.48 4.58 -5.20
C VAL A 9 -11.46 3.09 -5.53
N VAL A 10 -11.45 2.73 -6.81
CA VAL A 10 -11.36 1.32 -7.25
C VAL A 10 -10.06 0.68 -6.77
N ALA A 11 -8.93 1.39 -6.84
CA ALA A 11 -7.65 0.88 -6.35
C ALA A 11 -7.67 0.61 -4.83
N VAL A 12 -8.24 1.54 -4.05
CA VAL A 12 -8.37 1.36 -2.60
C VAL A 12 -9.30 0.20 -2.27
N LEU A 13 -10.47 0.11 -2.91
CA LEU A 13 -11.41 -0.99 -2.69
C LEU A 13 -10.81 -2.35 -3.07
N ALA A 14 -10.12 -2.43 -4.20
CA ALA A 14 -9.41 -3.64 -4.61
C ALA A 14 -8.32 -4.02 -3.60
N GLY A 15 -7.56 -3.04 -3.12
CA GLY A 15 -6.56 -3.25 -2.09
C GLY A 15 -7.16 -3.72 -0.76
N MET A 16 -8.30 -3.16 -0.35
CA MET A 16 -9.01 -3.58 0.87
C MET A 16 -9.52 -5.01 0.75
N ALA A 17 -10.11 -5.37 -0.39
CA ALA A 17 -10.58 -6.73 -0.65
C ALA A 17 -9.43 -7.74 -0.64
N LEU A 18 -8.27 -7.39 -1.23
CA LEU A 18 -7.10 -8.25 -1.24
C LEU A 18 -6.51 -8.43 0.17
N ASN A 19 -6.42 -7.35 0.95
CA ASN A 19 -5.93 -7.41 2.32
C ASN A 19 -6.85 -8.27 3.20
N PHE A 20 -8.16 -8.07 3.11
CA PHE A 20 -9.16 -8.88 3.83
C PHE A 20 -9.12 -10.35 3.42
N SER A 21 -8.88 -10.64 2.13
CA SER A 21 -8.71 -12.00 1.65
C SER A 21 -7.42 -12.64 2.17
N GLY A 22 -6.36 -11.85 2.34
CA GLY A 22 -5.11 -12.28 2.97
C GLY A 22 -5.31 -12.68 4.43
N ASP A 23 -5.97 -11.81 5.21
CA ASP A 23 -6.34 -12.08 6.60
C ASP A 23 -7.17 -13.38 6.71
N TRP A 24 -8.14 -13.57 5.80
CA TRP A 24 -9.00 -14.75 5.77
C TRP A 24 -8.25 -16.03 5.38
N LEU A 25 -7.37 -15.97 4.36
CA LEU A 25 -6.63 -17.13 3.86
C LEU A 25 -5.57 -17.61 4.85
N LEU A 26 -4.90 -16.67 5.51
CA LEU A 26 -3.88 -16.98 6.51
C LEU A 26 -4.50 -17.34 7.86
N GLY A 27 -5.77 -17.01 8.07
CA GLY A 27 -6.49 -17.24 9.33
C GLY A 27 -5.90 -16.45 10.50
N VAL A 28 -5.11 -15.41 10.21
CA VAL A 28 -4.42 -14.59 11.19
C VAL A 28 -5.31 -13.41 11.56
N ARG A 29 -5.59 -13.25 12.85
CA ARG A 29 -6.21 -12.05 13.40
C ARG A 29 -5.18 -11.30 14.22
N ILE A 30 -4.56 -10.31 13.61
CA ILE A 30 -3.50 -9.50 14.25
C ILE A 30 -4.02 -8.77 15.49
N GLU A 31 -5.33 -8.52 15.55
CA GLU A 31 -5.97 -7.85 16.68
C GLU A 31 -6.02 -8.75 17.92
N ILE A 32 -6.03 -10.08 17.75
CA ILE A 32 -6.11 -11.03 18.87
C ILE A 32 -4.70 -11.50 19.22
N PHE A 33 -4.06 -10.76 20.12
CA PHE A 33 -2.74 -11.14 20.63
C PHE A 33 -2.85 -12.29 21.63
N SER A 34 -2.18 -13.42 21.34
CA SER A 34 -2.11 -14.62 22.20
C SER A 34 -0.67 -14.97 22.59
N GLY A 35 0.16 -13.96 22.87
CA GLY A 35 1.56 -14.14 23.30
C GLY A 35 2.51 -14.52 22.16
N ILE A 36 3.62 -15.21 22.47
CA ILE A 36 4.70 -15.59 21.53
C ILE A 36 4.20 -16.50 20.39
N SER A 37 3.12 -17.24 20.61
CA SER A 37 2.49 -18.08 19.57
C SER A 37 1.95 -17.27 18.37
N THR A 38 1.71 -15.97 18.57
CA THR A 38 1.22 -15.05 17.54
C THR A 38 2.27 -14.79 16.46
N PHE A 39 3.56 -14.85 16.80
CA PHE A 39 4.67 -14.62 15.85
C PHE A 39 4.97 -15.86 14.99
N SER A 40 3.95 -16.32 14.26
CA SER A 40 4.09 -17.40 13.29
C SER A 40 4.59 -16.86 11.95
N PHE A 41 5.08 -17.75 11.08
CA PHE A 41 5.42 -17.39 9.71
C PHE A 41 4.22 -16.80 8.95
N ALA A 42 3.02 -17.36 9.17
CA ALA A 42 1.79 -16.85 8.58
C ALA A 42 1.48 -15.40 9.01
N TRP A 43 1.70 -15.06 10.27
CA TRP A 43 1.56 -13.69 10.77
C TRP A 43 2.57 -12.73 10.13
N MET A 44 3.81 -13.18 9.94
CA MET A 44 4.83 -12.38 9.26
C MET A 44 4.47 -12.11 7.80
N VAL A 45 3.94 -13.12 7.11
CA VAL A 45 3.41 -12.99 5.74
C VAL A 45 2.23 -12.01 5.72
N ASP A 46 1.34 -12.08 6.70
CA ASP A 46 0.16 -11.22 6.79
C ASP A 46 0.48 -9.74 7.08
N ILE A 47 1.52 -9.46 7.86
CA ILE A 47 1.95 -8.07 8.13
C ILE A 47 2.79 -7.48 7.01
N PHE A 48 3.70 -8.27 6.44
CA PHE A 48 4.68 -7.73 5.50
C PHE A 48 4.32 -8.02 4.06
N LEU A 49 4.08 -9.30 3.72
CA LEU A 49 3.93 -9.70 2.33
C LEU A 49 2.55 -9.33 1.77
N VAL A 50 1.47 -9.54 2.53
CA VAL A 50 0.12 -9.20 2.08
C VAL A 50 0.00 -7.69 1.79
N PRO A 51 0.36 -6.77 2.72
CA PRO A 51 0.22 -5.34 2.47
C PRO A 51 1.18 -4.87 1.38
N PHE A 52 2.36 -5.46 1.26
CA PHE A 52 3.27 -5.21 0.14
C PHE A 52 2.63 -5.53 -1.22
N ILE A 53 1.97 -6.71 -1.35
CA ILE A 53 1.26 -7.09 -2.58
C ILE A 53 0.08 -6.13 -2.83
N VAL A 54 -0.66 -5.77 -1.79
CA VAL A 54 -1.73 -4.76 -1.86
C VAL A 54 -1.20 -3.45 -2.45
N GLY A 55 -0.06 -2.96 -1.94
CA GLY A 55 0.58 -1.75 -2.44
C GLY A 55 0.96 -1.84 -3.92
N LEU A 56 1.48 -2.99 -4.35
CA LEU A 56 1.82 -3.24 -5.75
C LEU A 56 0.57 -3.22 -6.64
N VAL A 57 -0.53 -3.84 -6.22
CA VAL A 57 -1.82 -3.84 -6.94
C VAL A 57 -2.40 -2.43 -7.04
N VAL A 58 -2.39 -1.66 -5.95
CA VAL A 58 -2.85 -0.27 -5.95
C VAL A 58 -2.04 0.57 -6.94
N ALA A 59 -0.71 0.39 -6.97
CA ALA A 59 0.16 1.06 -7.94
C ALA A 59 -0.11 0.67 -9.39
N ARG A 60 -0.47 -0.59 -9.63
CA ARG A 60 -0.85 -1.05 -10.98
C ARG A 60 -2.14 -0.43 -11.49
N ILE A 61 -3.10 -0.16 -10.59
CA ILE A 61 -4.41 0.42 -10.96
C ILE A 61 -4.33 1.93 -11.09
N PHE A 62 -3.66 2.62 -10.16
CA PHE A 62 -3.67 4.08 -10.07
C PHE A 62 -2.48 4.76 -10.77
N GLY A 63 -1.34 4.08 -10.86
CA GLY A 63 -0.11 4.61 -11.45
C GLY A 63 0.54 5.69 -10.59
N LYS A 64 0.73 6.91 -11.14
CA LYS A 64 1.54 7.97 -10.52
C LYS A 64 0.89 8.53 -9.24
N GLY A 65 1.55 8.38 -8.10
CA GLY A 65 1.08 8.86 -6.79
C GLY A 65 0.38 7.79 -5.96
N SER A 66 0.43 6.53 -6.39
CA SER A 66 -0.12 5.39 -5.66
C SER A 66 0.56 5.12 -4.33
N LYS A 67 1.78 5.61 -4.08
CA LYS A 67 2.46 5.43 -2.78
C LYS A 67 1.59 5.90 -1.59
N TRP A 68 0.88 7.02 -1.76
CA TRP A 68 0.01 7.56 -0.72
C TRP A 68 -1.32 6.78 -0.62
N LEU A 69 -1.85 6.33 -1.76
CA LEU A 69 -3.08 5.53 -1.80
C LEU A 69 -2.86 4.11 -1.28
N ALA A 70 -1.68 3.54 -1.45
CA ALA A 70 -1.32 2.19 -1.01
C ALA A 70 -1.35 2.04 0.52
N CYS A 71 -1.18 3.14 1.27
CA CYS A 71 -1.30 3.15 2.72
C CYS A 71 -2.75 2.99 3.22
N LEU A 72 -3.74 3.40 2.41
CA LEU A 72 -5.13 3.43 2.84
C LEU A 72 -5.75 2.04 3.05
N PRO A 73 -5.57 1.06 2.16
CA PRO A 73 -6.13 -0.27 2.36
C PRO A 73 -5.76 -0.95 3.68
N PRO A 74 -4.47 -1.09 4.07
CA PRO A 74 -4.13 -1.72 5.34
C PRO A 74 -4.62 -0.89 6.52
N LEU A 75 -4.56 0.45 6.44
CA LEU A 75 -5.07 1.32 7.50
C LEU A 75 -6.58 1.11 7.73
N PHE A 76 -7.38 1.08 6.65
CA PHE A 76 -8.83 0.92 6.76
C PHE A 76 -9.22 -0.47 7.22
N VAL A 77 -8.64 -1.53 6.65
CA VAL A 77 -8.98 -2.91 7.02
C VAL A 77 -8.66 -3.17 8.49
N ARG A 78 -7.48 -2.76 8.96
CA ARG A 78 -7.08 -2.96 10.37
C ARG A 78 -7.89 -2.09 11.32
N SER A 79 -8.18 -0.84 10.96
CA SER A 79 -9.05 0.04 11.76
C SER A 79 -10.49 -0.49 11.85
N LEU A 80 -11.02 -1.02 10.75
CA LEU A 80 -12.38 -1.57 10.70
C LEU A 80 -12.48 -2.86 11.52
N SER A 81 -11.48 -3.73 11.43
CA SER A 81 -11.40 -4.96 12.24
C SER A 81 -11.30 -4.63 13.73
N TYR A 82 -10.47 -3.64 14.10
CA TYR A 82 -10.37 -3.13 15.46
C TYR A 82 -11.70 -2.57 15.97
N ALA A 83 -12.40 -1.76 15.15
CA ALA A 83 -13.70 -1.20 15.50
C ALA A 83 -14.79 -2.27 15.64
N TYR A 84 -14.77 -3.29 14.78
CA TYR A 84 -15.68 -4.43 14.85
C TYR A 84 -15.52 -5.20 16.17
N LEU A 85 -14.27 -5.46 16.57
CA LEU A 85 -13.97 -6.09 17.86
C LEU A 85 -14.41 -5.19 19.02
N TYR A 86 -14.19 -3.87 18.95
CA TYR A 86 -14.60 -2.91 19.98
C TYR A 86 -16.11 -2.95 20.23
N HIS A 87 -16.90 -3.01 19.16
CA HIS A 87 -18.36 -3.08 19.27
C HIS A 87 -18.87 -4.47 19.72
N SER A 88 -18.10 -5.52 19.44
CA SER A 88 -18.50 -6.90 19.75
C SER A 88 -18.13 -7.35 21.18
N ASP A 89 -17.34 -6.56 21.92
CA ASP A 89 -16.99 -6.88 23.31
C ASP A 89 -18.02 -6.30 24.30
N PRO A 90 -18.71 -7.15 25.09
CA PRO A 90 -19.67 -6.69 26.09
C PRO A 90 -19.03 -6.08 27.35
N GLN A 91 -17.70 -6.13 27.52
CA GLN A 91 -17.04 -5.61 28.72
C GLN A 91 -16.23 -4.34 28.41
N GLY A 92 -16.62 -3.21 29.01
CA GLY A 92 -16.10 -1.86 28.74
C GLY A 92 -14.61 -1.59 28.97
N ASP A 93 -13.78 -2.60 29.26
CA ASP A 93 -12.31 -2.52 29.40
C ASP A 93 -11.58 -2.95 28.12
N PHE A 94 -12.18 -2.63 26.97
CA PHE A 94 -11.71 -3.06 25.65
C PHE A 94 -10.30 -2.56 25.30
N PHE A 95 -9.96 -1.33 25.68
CA PHE A 95 -8.67 -0.70 25.37
C PHE A 95 -7.48 -1.33 26.12
N LEU A 96 -7.73 -1.94 27.28
CA LEU A 96 -6.71 -2.62 28.09
C LEU A 96 -6.62 -4.11 27.74
N LYS A 97 -7.74 -4.75 27.37
CA LYS A 97 -7.77 -6.15 26.93
C LYS A 97 -7.20 -6.33 25.53
N LEU A 98 -7.52 -5.43 24.61
CA LEU A 98 -6.88 -5.41 23.30
C LEU A 98 -5.58 -4.61 23.44
N HIS A 99 -4.45 -5.30 23.37
CA HIS A 99 -3.12 -4.71 23.54
C HIS A 99 -2.85 -3.60 22.50
N LEU A 100 -3.36 -2.38 22.71
CA LEU A 100 -3.26 -1.26 21.78
C LEU A 100 -1.79 -0.90 21.51
N HIS A 101 -0.95 -1.07 22.53
CA HIS A 101 0.51 -0.94 22.44
C HIS A 101 1.15 -1.90 21.43
N TYR A 102 0.52 -3.05 21.16
CA TYR A 102 0.95 -4.02 20.16
C TYR A 102 0.31 -3.76 18.80
N TRP A 103 -0.99 -3.43 18.78
CA TRP A 103 -1.73 -3.20 17.53
C TRP A 103 -1.19 -2.00 16.75
N GLY A 104 -0.92 -0.86 17.41
CA GLY A 104 -0.46 0.36 16.75
C GLY A 104 0.81 0.15 15.90
N PRO A 105 1.90 -0.40 16.47
CA PRO A 105 3.10 -0.75 15.72
C PRO A 105 2.83 -1.74 14.57
N CYS A 106 1.95 -2.72 14.76
CA CYS A 106 1.60 -3.67 13.69
C CYS A 106 0.91 -2.98 12.50
N VAL A 107 0.01 -2.02 12.77
CA VAL A 107 -0.61 -1.19 11.72
C VAL A 107 0.43 -0.36 10.99
N ILE A 108 1.36 0.27 11.71
CA ILE A 108 2.46 1.04 11.11
C ILE A 108 3.30 0.15 10.20
N LEU A 109 3.69 -1.05 10.66
CA LEU A 109 4.45 -2.00 9.85
C LEU A 109 3.70 -2.40 8.58
N ALA A 110 2.39 -2.71 8.69
CA ALA A 110 1.57 -3.04 7.54
C ALA A 110 1.43 -1.88 6.55
N VAL A 111 1.27 -0.65 7.05
CA VAL A 111 1.20 0.57 6.24
C VAL A 111 2.53 0.80 5.52
N GLU A 112 3.67 0.69 6.21
CA GLU A 112 4.99 0.86 5.61
C GLU A 112 5.30 -0.24 4.59
N ALA A 113 4.92 -1.49 4.86
CA ALA A 113 5.06 -2.58 3.90
C ALA A 113 4.26 -2.30 2.61
N ALA A 114 3.03 -1.80 2.74
CA ALA A 114 2.21 -1.38 1.59
C ALA A 114 2.78 -0.16 0.87
N ASN A 115 3.33 0.81 1.60
CA ASN A 115 4.00 1.97 1.03
C ASN A 115 5.20 1.55 0.17
N ILE A 116 6.04 0.64 0.66
CA ILE A 116 7.17 0.06 -0.09
C ILE A 116 6.66 -0.64 -1.35
N GLY A 117 5.60 -1.45 -1.24
CA GLY A 117 4.96 -2.09 -2.40
C GLY A 117 4.43 -1.10 -3.43
N GLY A 118 3.82 -0.01 -2.97
CA GLY A 118 3.34 1.09 -3.80
C GLY A 118 4.47 1.82 -4.54
N ILE A 119 5.56 2.16 -3.84
CA ILE A 119 6.75 2.78 -4.44
C ILE A 119 7.37 1.85 -5.49
N LEU A 120 7.57 0.57 -5.16
CA LEU A 120 8.13 -0.40 -6.09
C LEU A 120 7.22 -0.57 -7.32
N GLY A 121 5.91 -0.60 -7.11
CA GLY A 121 4.92 -0.65 -8.18
C GLY A 121 5.02 0.56 -9.13
N GLU A 122 5.22 1.77 -8.61
CA GLU A 122 5.45 2.98 -9.42
C GLU A 122 6.74 2.88 -10.24
N VAL A 123 7.82 2.37 -9.64
CA VAL A 123 9.10 2.15 -10.34
C VAL A 123 8.93 1.13 -11.47
N LEU A 124 8.25 0.02 -11.21
CA LEU A 124 7.99 -1.03 -12.21
C LEU A 124 7.12 -0.54 -13.38
N MET A 125 6.19 0.39 -13.12
CA MET A 125 5.39 1.03 -14.18
C MET A 125 6.15 2.11 -14.96
N GLY A 126 7.42 2.36 -14.61
CA GLY A 126 8.24 3.35 -15.31
C GLY A 126 7.83 4.80 -15.05
N VAL A 127 7.09 5.08 -13.96
CA VAL A 127 6.65 6.44 -13.60
C VAL A 127 7.84 7.40 -13.42
N TYR A 128 8.97 6.87 -12.95
CA TYR A 128 10.22 7.61 -12.74
C TYR A 128 11.14 7.65 -13.97
N ARG A 129 10.76 7.00 -15.07
CA ARG A 129 11.59 6.92 -16.27
C ARG A 129 11.55 8.29 -16.97
N ARG A 130 12.59 9.09 -16.73
CA ARG A 130 12.80 10.39 -17.36
C ARG A 130 12.83 10.20 -18.89
N ASP A 131 11.99 10.95 -19.58
CA ASP A 131 11.94 10.94 -21.04
C ASP A 131 13.29 11.42 -21.59
N LYS A 132 14.04 10.52 -22.23
CA LYS A 132 15.37 10.82 -22.77
C LYS A 132 15.30 11.60 -24.10
N SER A 133 14.11 11.96 -24.57
CA SER A 133 13.92 12.55 -25.90
C SER A 133 14.39 14.01 -26.02
N VAL A 134 14.52 14.75 -24.92
CA VAL A 134 14.87 16.19 -24.96
C VAL A 134 16.37 16.44 -25.17
N THR A 135 17.25 15.47 -24.92
CA THR A 135 18.71 15.68 -25.04
C THR A 135 19.22 15.54 -26.49
N ASN A 136 18.50 14.84 -27.37
CA ASN A 136 18.96 14.62 -28.75
C ASN A 136 18.57 15.72 -29.74
N GLN A 137 17.62 16.61 -29.42
CA GLN A 137 17.25 17.71 -30.34
C GLN A 137 18.16 18.95 -30.21
N THR A 138 18.78 19.19 -29.05
CA THR A 138 19.67 20.35 -28.85
C THR A 138 21.07 20.16 -29.45
N GLN A 139 21.45 18.94 -29.82
CA GLN A 139 22.76 18.63 -30.42
C GLN A 139 22.77 18.67 -31.95
N LEU A 140 21.62 18.86 -32.61
CA LEU A 140 21.49 18.78 -34.07
C LEU A 140 21.32 20.14 -34.78
N SER A 141 21.42 21.25 -34.05
CA SER A 141 21.31 22.60 -34.63
C SER A 141 22.14 23.60 -33.82
N PRO A 142 23.47 23.64 -34.03
CA PRO A 142 24.05 24.91 -34.49
C PRO A 142 25.35 24.71 -35.28
N GLU A 143 25.35 24.19 -36.52
CA GLU A 143 26.57 24.30 -37.36
C GLU A 143 26.37 24.16 -38.88
N SER A 144 25.16 24.37 -39.41
CA SER A 144 24.92 24.31 -40.87
C SER A 144 24.76 25.68 -41.55
N SER A 145 25.28 26.76 -40.95
CA SER A 145 25.19 28.13 -41.52
C SER A 145 26.54 28.78 -41.79
N LEU A 146 27.61 27.99 -41.98
CA LEU A 146 28.95 28.47 -42.33
C LEU A 146 29.47 27.79 -43.61
N SER A 147 28.65 27.74 -44.64
CA SER A 147 29.10 27.46 -46.01
C SER A 147 27.98 27.76 -47.00
N GLU A 148 27.85 29.00 -47.42
CA GLU A 148 27.47 29.38 -48.79
C GLU A 148 27.54 30.92 -48.93
N GLU A 149 28.54 31.32 -49.72
CA GLU A 149 28.71 32.58 -50.49
C GLU A 149 28.98 33.91 -49.77
#